data_AF-A0A7K4G1T2-F1
#
_entry.id   AF-A0A7K4G1T2-F1
#
_cell.length_a   1.000
_cell.length_b   1.000
_cell.length_c   1.000
_cell.angle_alpha   90.00
_cell.angle_beta   90.00
_cell.angle_gamma   90.00
#
_symmetry.space_group_name_H-M   'P 1'
#
loop_
_entity.id
_entity.type
_entity.pdbx_description
1 polymer ?
#
loop_
_entity_poly.entity_id
_entity_poly.type
_entity_poly.pdbx_seq_one_letter_code
_entity_poly.pdbx_strand_id
1 'polypeptide(L)'
;MAKATKKKGSYNKRIDTSFKVENIVASANLKVELDLFNIAMEIDNVEYEPEQFPGAIMRLKDIGTTLLLFKNGKVICSGAKSEAQIGKSIKKAVDLLRDFMQDPIE
;
A
#
# COMPACT_ATOMS: atom_id res chain seq x y z
N MET A 1 -38.25 -31.39 51.85
CA MET A 1 -37.60 -31.64 50.55
C MET A 1 -38.07 -30.58 49.55
N ALA A 2 -37.16 -29.77 48.99
CA ALA A 2 -37.32 -29.09 47.69
C ALA A 2 -35.93 -28.59 47.26
N LYS A 3 -35.47 -29.02 46.08
CA LYS A 3 -34.10 -28.84 45.57
C LYS A 3 -33.92 -27.41 45.05
N ALA A 4 -32.81 -26.79 45.42
CA ALA A 4 -32.31 -25.58 44.78
C ALA A 4 -31.80 -25.91 43.36
N THR A 5 -32.49 -25.44 42.32
CA THR A 5 -31.99 -25.49 40.94
C THR A 5 -31.22 -24.23 40.60
N LYS A 6 -29.90 -24.23 40.85
CA LYS A 6 -28.97 -23.28 40.23
C LYS A 6 -28.78 -23.67 38.76
N LYS A 7 -29.50 -23.05 37.84
CA LYS A 7 -29.13 -23.05 36.41
C LYS A 7 -27.88 -22.19 36.26
N LYS A 8 -26.69 -22.83 36.30
CA LYS A 8 -25.47 -22.22 35.75
C LYS A 8 -25.62 -22.24 34.24
N GLY A 9 -26.04 -21.12 33.66
CA GLY A 9 -26.01 -20.91 32.22
C GLY A 9 -24.57 -21.08 31.73
N SER A 10 -24.30 -22.19 31.06
CA SER A 10 -23.01 -22.46 30.42
C SER A 10 -22.88 -21.52 29.23
N TYR A 11 -22.05 -20.49 29.36
CA TYR A 11 -21.66 -19.61 28.26
C TYR A 11 -20.65 -20.37 27.34
N ASN A 12 -21.11 -21.45 26.72
CA ASN A 12 -20.35 -22.21 25.71
C ASN A 12 -20.51 -21.59 24.31
N LYS A 13 -20.30 -20.28 24.17
CA LYS A 13 -20.25 -19.65 22.85
C LYS A 13 -18.82 -19.73 22.35
N ARG A 14 -18.56 -20.57 21.35
CA ARG A 14 -17.27 -20.63 20.64
C ARG A 14 -16.95 -19.22 20.12
N ILE A 15 -15.78 -18.69 20.48
CA ILE A 15 -15.29 -17.41 19.97
C ILE A 15 -14.96 -17.62 18.49
N ASP A 16 -15.53 -16.78 17.62
CA ASP A 16 -15.18 -16.75 16.20
C ASP A 16 -13.83 -16.04 16.05
N THR A 17 -12.85 -16.77 15.51
CA THR A 17 -11.48 -16.30 15.29
C THR A 17 -11.18 -16.07 13.82
N SER A 18 -12.20 -15.95 12.97
CA SER A 18 -12.03 -15.58 11.57
C SER A 18 -11.44 -14.17 11.46
N PHE A 19 -10.57 -13.97 10.47
CA PHE A 19 -9.99 -12.67 10.16
C PHE A 19 -9.97 -12.44 8.65
N LYS A 20 -9.89 -11.17 8.26
CA LYS A 20 -9.79 -10.75 6.86
C LYS A 20 -8.75 -9.64 6.76
N VAL A 21 -7.91 -9.72 5.74
CA VAL A 21 -6.97 -8.65 5.42
C VAL A 21 -7.75 -7.51 4.74
N GLU A 22 -7.81 -6.35 5.39
CA GLU A 22 -8.44 -5.16 4.82
C GLU A 22 -7.44 -4.28 4.05
N ASN A 23 -6.20 -4.18 4.52
CA ASN A 23 -5.17 -3.37 3.91
C ASN A 23 -3.76 -3.87 4.26
N ILE A 24 -2.86 -3.82 3.29
CA ILE A 24 -1.43 -4.03 3.41
C ILE A 24 -0.74 -2.76 2.93
N VAL A 25 0.22 -2.29 3.72
CA VAL A 25 1.14 -1.21 3.35
C VAL A 25 2.53 -1.80 3.27
N ALA A 26 3.24 -1.55 2.18
CA ALA A 26 4.59 -2.04 1.94
C ALA A 26 5.52 -0.90 1.53
N SER A 27 6.77 -0.96 1.97
CA SER A 27 7.85 -0.10 1.49
C SER A 27 8.75 -0.87 0.54
N ALA A 28 9.24 -0.18 -0.48
CA ALA A 28 10.24 -0.66 -1.42
C ALA A 28 11.27 0.44 -1.68
N ASN A 29 12.41 0.06 -2.24
CA ASN A 29 13.45 1.00 -2.68
C ASN A 29 13.92 0.58 -4.07
N LEU A 30 13.75 1.46 -5.05
CA LEU A 30 14.14 1.25 -6.43
C LEU A 30 15.65 1.46 -6.67
N LYS A 31 16.36 2.04 -5.69
CA LYS A 31 17.81 2.28 -5.75
C LYS A 31 18.24 3.17 -6.94
N VAL A 32 17.38 4.12 -7.28
CA VAL A 32 17.58 5.11 -8.35
C VAL A 32 17.05 6.46 -7.88
N GLU A 33 17.50 7.54 -8.48
CA GLU A 33 16.86 8.85 -8.32
C GLU A 33 15.68 8.99 -9.28
N LEU A 34 14.59 9.61 -8.82
CA LEU A 34 13.36 9.84 -9.58
C LEU A 34 13.14 11.33 -9.82
N ASP A 35 12.91 11.71 -11.07
CA ASP A 35 12.50 13.06 -11.43
C ASP A 35 11.00 13.28 -11.22
N LEU A 36 10.61 13.59 -9.97
CA LEU A 36 9.20 13.71 -9.59
C LEU A 36 8.44 14.81 -10.35
N PHE A 37 9.11 15.87 -10.80
CA PHE A 37 8.47 16.93 -11.58
C PHE A 37 8.10 16.44 -12.98
N ASN A 38 9.05 15.86 -13.70
CA ASN A 38 8.79 15.33 -15.04
C ASN A 38 7.78 14.16 -14.99
N ILE A 39 7.87 13.30 -13.97
CA ILE A 39 6.88 12.23 -13.75
C ILE A 39 5.46 12.81 -13.64
N ALA A 40 5.25 13.84 -12.82
CA ALA A 40 3.93 14.43 -12.63
C ALA A 40 3.42 15.22 -13.85
N MET A 41 4.32 15.71 -14.70
CA MET A 41 3.95 16.38 -15.95
C MET A 41 3.54 15.41 -17.06
N GLU A 42 4.20 14.26 -17.16
CA GLU A 42 4.01 13.30 -18.27
C GLU A 42 3.06 12.14 -17.92
N ILE A 43 2.83 11.86 -16.63
CA ILE A 43 2.01 10.74 -16.19
C ILE A 43 0.75 11.26 -15.49
N ASP A 44 -0.39 11.19 -16.19
CA ASP A 44 -1.70 11.70 -15.77
C ASP A 44 -2.17 11.25 -14.38
N ASN A 45 -1.74 10.07 -13.91
CA ASN A 45 -2.17 9.51 -12.64
C ASN A 45 -1.17 9.77 -11.49
N VAL A 46 -0.29 10.77 -11.65
CA VAL A 46 0.67 11.21 -10.65
C VAL A 46 0.42 12.67 -10.26
N GLU A 47 0.32 12.91 -8.96
CA GLU A 47 0.18 14.25 -8.37
C GLU A 47 1.47 14.58 -7.60
N TYR A 48 2.10 15.73 -7.85
CA TYR A 48 3.28 16.17 -7.11
C TYR A 48 3.20 17.67 -6.78
N GLU A 49 3.04 17.96 -5.49
CA GLU A 49 2.96 19.33 -4.95
C GLU A 49 3.94 19.44 -3.77
N PRO A 50 5.24 19.73 -4.02
CA PRO A 50 6.30 19.65 -3.00
C PRO A 50 6.06 20.54 -1.78
N GLU A 51 5.36 21.67 -1.97
CA GLU A 51 4.98 22.59 -0.90
C GLU A 51 3.92 21.99 0.06
N GLN A 52 3.16 20.98 -0.40
CA GLN A 52 2.14 20.28 0.39
C GLN A 52 2.65 18.94 0.91
N PHE A 53 3.43 18.21 0.10
CA PHE A 53 3.93 16.89 0.44
C PHE A 53 5.24 16.58 -0.31
N PRO A 54 6.29 16.07 0.36
CA PRO A 54 7.62 15.87 -0.25
C PRO A 54 7.71 14.74 -1.29
N GLY A 55 6.67 13.91 -1.46
CA GLY A 55 6.64 12.83 -2.43
C GLY A 55 5.57 13.03 -3.51
N ALA A 56 5.65 12.27 -4.59
CA ALA A 56 4.60 12.22 -5.60
C ALA A 56 3.59 11.11 -5.26
N ILE A 57 2.30 11.34 -5.53
CA ILE A 57 1.21 10.40 -5.29
C ILE A 57 0.78 9.80 -6.63
N MET A 58 1.11 8.53 -6.86
CA MET A 58 0.70 7.77 -8.04
C MET A 58 -0.48 6.85 -7.71
N ARG A 59 -1.59 6.96 -8.44
CA ARG A 59 -2.78 6.12 -8.21
C ARG A 59 -2.95 5.09 -9.31
N LEU A 60 -2.80 3.80 -8.99
CA LEU A 60 -3.04 2.69 -9.93
C LEU A 60 -4.47 2.18 -9.76
N LYS A 61 -5.43 2.87 -10.42
CA LYS A 61 -6.87 2.59 -10.28
C LYS A 61 -7.25 1.17 -10.70
N ASP A 62 -6.59 0.62 -11.71
CA ASP A 62 -6.83 -0.74 -12.20
C ASP A 62 -6.40 -1.84 -11.21
N ILE A 63 -5.40 -1.54 -10.38
CA ILE A 63 -4.94 -2.46 -9.32
C ILE A 63 -5.61 -2.12 -7.98
N GLY A 64 -6.09 -0.88 -7.79
CA GLY A 64 -6.69 -0.42 -6.54
C GLY A 64 -5.67 -0.04 -5.47
N THR A 65 -4.46 0.39 -5.87
CA THR A 65 -3.39 0.78 -4.93
C THR A 65 -2.93 2.21 -5.16
N THR A 66 -2.39 2.84 -4.12
CA THR A 66 -1.73 4.14 -4.19
C THR A 66 -0.27 3.99 -3.82
N LEU A 67 0.61 4.59 -4.60
CA LEU A 67 2.05 4.63 -4.38
C LEU A 67 2.47 6.05 -4.03
N LEU A 68 3.29 6.18 -3.01
CA LEU A 68 4.02 7.42 -2.70
C LEU A 68 5.45 7.22 -3.21
N LEU A 69 5.85 8.05 -4.16
CA LEU A 69 7.17 8.05 -4.78
C LEU A 69 8.01 9.15 -4.14
N PHE A 70 9.26 8.84 -3.79
CA PHE A 70 10.20 9.82 -3.26
C PHE A 70 11.38 9.96 -4.22
N LYS A 71 11.97 11.17 -4.23
CA LYS A 71 13.10 11.52 -5.10
C LYS A 71 14.24 10.50 -5.03
N ASN A 72 14.52 9.92 -3.86
CA ASN A 72 15.58 8.92 -3.66
C ASN A 72 15.20 7.47 -4.06
N GLY A 73 14.12 7.29 -4.83
CA GLY A 73 13.66 5.97 -5.27
C GLY A 73 12.94 5.15 -4.21
N LYS A 74 12.73 5.69 -3.00
CA LYS A 74 11.84 5.04 -2.02
C LYS A 74 10.40 5.07 -2.53
N VAL A 75 9.69 3.97 -2.32
CA VAL A 75 8.29 3.80 -2.71
C VAL A 75 7.50 3.25 -1.52
N ILE A 76 6.34 3.84 -1.23
CA ILE A 76 5.37 3.29 -0.27
C ILE A 76 4.11 2.91 -1.03
N CYS A 77 3.74 1.63 -1.04
CA CYS A 77 2.52 1.14 -1.64
C CYS A 77 1.47 0.85 -0.56
N SER A 78 0.26 1.37 -0.74
CA SER A 78 -0.89 1.15 0.16
C SER A 78 -2.16 0.81 -0.61
N GLY A 79 -3.18 0.28 0.08
CA GLY A 79 -4.47 -0.11 -0.51
C GLY A 79 -4.52 -1.55 -1.03
N ALA A 80 -3.45 -2.32 -0.85
CA ALA A 80 -3.41 -3.72 -1.28
C ALA A 80 -4.11 -4.64 -0.27
N LYS A 81 -4.70 -5.73 -0.76
CA LYS A 81 -5.30 -6.80 0.08
C LYS A 81 -4.48 -8.09 0.07
N SER A 82 -3.40 -8.11 -0.68
CA SER A 82 -2.47 -9.24 -0.77
C SER A 82 -1.07 -8.76 -1.17
N GLU A 83 -0.06 -9.53 -0.79
CA GLU A 83 1.32 -9.29 -1.21
C GLU A 83 1.50 -9.36 -2.74
N ALA A 84 0.78 -10.28 -3.40
CA ALA A 84 0.79 -10.36 -4.86
C ALA A 84 0.32 -9.06 -5.54
N GLN A 85 -0.63 -8.35 -4.92
CA GLN A 85 -1.09 -7.06 -5.41
C GLN A 85 -0.02 -5.99 -5.24
N ILE A 86 0.72 -5.97 -4.12
CA ILE A 86 1.89 -5.11 -3.93
C ILE A 86 2.92 -5.34 -5.06
N GLY A 87 3.28 -6.60 -5.32
CA GLY A 87 4.25 -6.94 -6.37
C GLY A 87 3.82 -6.45 -7.76
N LYS A 88 2.54 -6.60 -8.10
CA LYS A 88 1.97 -6.07 -9.35
C LYS A 88 2.05 -4.54 -9.41
N SER A 89 1.71 -3.85 -8.32
CA SER A 89 1.75 -2.38 -8.24
C SER A 89 3.15 -1.83 -8.40
N ILE A 90 4.14 -2.39 -7.70
CA ILE A 90 5.54 -1.96 -7.82
C ILE A 90 6.06 -2.22 -9.23
N LYS A 91 5.79 -3.39 -9.81
CA LYS A 91 6.20 -3.71 -11.18
C LYS A 91 5.61 -2.73 -12.19
N LYS A 92 4.30 -2.48 -12.12
CA LYS A 92 3.63 -1.54 -13.02
C LYS A 92 4.19 -0.12 -12.87
N ALA A 93 4.47 0.32 -11.65
CA ALA A 93 5.11 1.62 -11.41
C ALA A 93 6.50 1.68 -12.06
N VAL A 94 7.35 0.66 -11.86
CA VAL A 94 8.68 0.60 -12.50
C VAL A 94 8.59 0.67 -14.02
N ASP A 95 7.65 -0.04 -14.63
CA ASP A 95 7.47 -0.03 -16.09
C ASP A 95 7.07 1.37 -16.61
N LEU A 96 6.24 2.11 -15.86
CA LEU A 96 5.83 3.48 -16.20
C LEU A 96 6.93 4.52 -15.92
N LEU A 97 7.77 4.28 -14.92
CA LEU A 97 8.76 5.23 -14.45
C LEU A 97 10.12 5.09 -15.14
N ARG A 98 10.32 4.07 -15.97
CA ARG A 98 11.63 3.70 -16.53
C ARG A 98 12.36 4.88 -17.19
N ASP A 99 11.65 5.72 -17.94
CA ASP A 99 12.25 6.86 -18.66
C ASP A 99 12.57 8.06 -17.74
N PHE A 100 12.14 8.01 -16.48
CA PHE A 100 12.35 9.04 -15.45
C PHE A 100 13.30 8.59 -14.34
N MET A 101 13.83 7.36 -14.45
CA MET A 101 14.84 6.83 -13.54
C MET A 101 16.21 7.32 -13.96
N GLN A 102 16.92 7.96 -13.04
CA GLN A 102 18.29 8.40 -13.23
C GLN A 102 19.28 7.35 -12.73
N ASP A 103 20.54 7.73 -12.58
CA ASP A 103 21.62 6.83 -12.20
C ASP A 103 21.31 6.06 -10.89
N PRO A 104 21.79 4.81 -10.79
CA PRO A 104 21.67 4.03 -9.56
C PRO A 104 22.33 4.74 -8.38
N ILE A 105 21.67 4.67 -7.22
CA ILE A 105 22.20 5.17 -5.95
C ILE A 105 22.99 4.02 -5.30
N GLU A 106 24.31 4.20 -5.12
CA GLU A 106 25.20 3.26 -4.40
C GLU A 106 24.70 2.94 -2.97
#